data_AF-A0A0B1TJA4-F1
#
_entry.id   AF-A0A0B1TJA4-F1
#
_cell.length_a   1.000
_cell.length_b   1.000
_cell.length_c   1.000
_cell.angle_alpha   90.00
_cell.angle_beta   90.00
_cell.angle_gamma   90.00
#
_symmetry.space_group_name_H-M   'P 1'
#
loop_
_entity.id
_entity.type
_entity.pdbx_description
1 polymer ?
#
loop_
_entity_poly.entity_id
_entity_poly.type
_entity_poly.pdbx_seq_one_letter_code
_entity_poly.pdbx_strand_id
1 'polypeptide(L)'
;MFNDDISSPERGIFHYPSEEFQRGFTSPPADHYYRAYYLAFYKNWVYALCKDGGPFQRQFLDIWRRFANKYRDVCHFGFTFITRKHCTYKAFFSLTHEGGLFIESLDEFLKSSLENLYLSGSLDSTVSVIMGDHGNRIGLVKLSYTGRIEERMPLMAIRFPTNFKTLYPREYANFLANKYKLTSNFDIHQMLKDIVLMRLGTDRNTQEPDEGRGISLFDEIPWNRSCHDAYIAENFCTCLIDRHNLTMPEEKDPQKKILRTTEKYKQAIAAWINENDLNSCIDSSDFTMGQKVQILGLNPYVRHGMRSKRNLTALEIVLNKPPKMDFLYHEFETIHNLPDGQEITLLFRIEEELKCRSSFCISPAVEDITRDYVVTDSSLKVDHLQQ
;
A
#
# COMPACT_ATOMS: atom_id res chain seq x y z
N MET A 1 10.75 2.65 -31.47
CA MET A 1 10.79 1.94 -30.17
C MET A 1 9.37 1.52 -29.84
N PHE A 2 9.19 0.26 -29.41
CA PHE A 2 7.89 -0.28 -28.99
C PHE A 2 7.62 0.18 -27.55
N ASN A 3 6.54 0.94 -27.39
CA ASN A 3 6.24 1.62 -26.14
C ASN A 3 4.78 2.06 -26.12
N ASP A 4 3.95 1.43 -25.29
CA ASP A 4 2.52 1.72 -25.29
C ASP A 4 2.05 2.04 -23.87
N ASP A 5 1.61 3.28 -23.69
CA ASP A 5 0.69 3.71 -22.64
C ASP A 5 -0.60 3.92 -23.40
N ILE A 6 -1.67 3.27 -22.96
CA ILE A 6 -2.98 3.34 -23.60
C ILE A 6 -3.53 4.80 -23.65
N SER A 7 -2.88 5.75 -22.97
CA SER A 7 -3.16 7.19 -23.08
C SER A 7 -2.56 7.93 -24.30
N SER A 8 -1.45 7.48 -24.89
CA SER A 8 -0.74 8.24 -25.93
C SER A 8 0.21 7.37 -26.76
N PRO A 9 0.28 7.55 -28.10
CA PRO A 9 1.20 6.82 -28.97
C PRO A 9 2.69 7.15 -28.73
N GLU A 10 2.98 8.26 -28.03
CA GLU A 10 4.35 8.74 -27.75
C GLU A 10 4.83 8.33 -26.35
N ARG A 11 3.94 7.86 -25.47
CA ARG A 11 4.26 7.41 -24.12
C ARG A 11 4.07 5.92 -24.00
N GLY A 12 4.71 5.34 -22.99
CA GLY A 12 4.46 3.94 -22.69
C GLY A 12 5.24 3.37 -21.54
N ILE A 13 4.79 2.18 -21.17
CA ILE A 13 5.20 1.46 -19.97
C ILE A 13 6.70 1.11 -20.01
N PHE A 14 7.26 0.92 -21.21
CA PHE A 14 8.65 0.47 -21.40
C PHE A 14 9.60 1.56 -21.91
N HIS A 15 9.13 2.79 -22.11
CA HIS A 15 9.94 3.92 -22.55
C HIS A 15 9.31 5.24 -22.10
N TYR A 16 9.73 5.69 -20.94
CA TYR A 16 9.58 7.09 -20.55
C TYR A 16 10.74 7.92 -21.15
N PRO A 17 10.70 9.28 -21.07
CA PRO A 17 11.72 10.14 -21.68
C PRO A 17 13.14 9.65 -21.36
N SER A 18 14.01 9.61 -22.39
CA SER A 18 15.36 9.00 -22.29
C SER A 18 16.29 9.68 -21.29
N GLU A 19 15.93 10.88 -20.82
CA GLU A 19 16.61 11.63 -19.77
C GLU A 19 16.37 11.03 -18.38
N GLU A 20 15.26 10.31 -18.20
CA GLU A 20 14.85 9.73 -16.91
C GLU A 20 14.83 8.19 -16.91
N PHE A 21 14.68 7.55 -18.09
CA PHE A 21 14.52 6.09 -18.21
C PHE A 21 15.29 5.49 -19.38
N GLN A 22 15.50 4.17 -19.33
CA GLN A 22 16.16 3.43 -20.40
C GLN A 22 15.37 3.48 -21.70
N ARG A 23 16.08 3.30 -22.83
CA ARG A 23 15.45 3.20 -24.15
C ARG A 23 14.59 1.92 -24.21
N GLY A 24 13.39 2.02 -24.78
CA GLY A 24 12.50 0.88 -24.93
C GLY A 24 12.97 -0.13 -25.98
N PHE A 25 12.14 -1.13 -26.26
CA PHE A 25 12.49 -2.22 -27.17
C PHE A 25 12.57 -1.78 -28.63
N THR A 26 13.54 -2.33 -29.37
CA THR A 26 13.74 -2.11 -30.81
C THR A 26 12.96 -3.09 -31.69
N SER A 27 12.58 -4.25 -31.15
CA SER A 27 11.68 -5.26 -31.71
C SER A 27 10.47 -5.47 -30.80
N PRO A 28 9.35 -6.07 -31.28
CA PRO A 28 8.23 -6.42 -30.42
C PRO A 28 8.70 -7.30 -29.25
N PRO A 29 8.38 -6.97 -27.98
CA PRO A 29 8.88 -7.70 -26.82
C PRO A 29 8.08 -8.98 -26.47
N ALA A 30 7.00 -9.26 -27.21
CA ALA A 30 6.10 -10.38 -26.97
C ALA A 30 5.46 -10.87 -28.28
N ASP A 31 5.04 -12.14 -28.32
CA ASP A 31 4.36 -12.72 -29.48
C ASP A 31 3.01 -12.04 -29.79
N HIS A 32 2.26 -11.72 -28.73
CA HIS A 32 0.99 -11.00 -28.80
C HIS A 32 1.16 -9.58 -28.29
N TYR A 33 1.61 -8.68 -29.17
CA TYR A 33 1.88 -7.30 -28.81
C TYR A 33 0.82 -6.33 -29.36
N TYR A 34 0.10 -5.64 -28.47
CA TYR A 34 -1.09 -4.85 -28.81
C TYR A 34 -0.83 -3.52 -29.56
N ARG A 35 0.44 -3.17 -29.87
CA ARG A 35 0.75 -1.87 -30.50
C ARG A 35 0.01 -1.59 -31.79
N ALA A 36 -0.11 -2.57 -32.69
CA ALA A 36 -0.83 -2.38 -33.94
C ALA A 36 -2.30 -2.03 -33.68
N TYR A 37 -2.92 -2.71 -32.70
CA TYR A 37 -4.27 -2.42 -32.24
C TYR A 37 -4.37 -1.02 -31.62
N TYR A 38 -3.42 -0.61 -30.76
CA TYR A 38 -3.40 0.72 -30.17
C TYR A 38 -3.25 1.83 -31.20
N LEU A 39 -2.33 1.69 -32.17
CA LEU A 39 -2.11 2.68 -33.22
C LEU A 39 -3.34 2.84 -34.13
N ALA A 40 -3.97 1.72 -34.53
CA ALA A 40 -5.22 1.76 -35.27
C ALA A 40 -6.34 2.44 -34.46
N PHE A 41 -6.39 2.16 -33.15
CA PHE A 41 -7.34 2.76 -32.25
C PHE A 41 -7.13 4.29 -32.12
N TYR A 42 -5.90 4.75 -31.86
CA TYR A 42 -5.61 6.19 -31.76
C TYR A 42 -5.93 6.97 -33.03
N LYS A 43 -5.68 6.37 -34.18
CA LYS A 43 -5.93 7.00 -35.48
C LYS A 43 -7.43 7.16 -35.75
N ASN A 44 -8.24 6.18 -35.36
CA ASN A 44 -9.63 6.07 -35.79
C ASN A 44 -10.66 6.41 -34.69
N TRP A 45 -10.26 6.42 -33.41
CA TRP A 45 -11.19 6.51 -32.27
C TRP A 45 -10.87 7.71 -31.38
N VAL A 46 -11.30 8.89 -31.83
CA VAL A 46 -10.80 10.14 -31.25
C VAL A 46 -11.58 10.56 -29.98
N TYR A 47 -12.85 10.18 -29.80
CA TYR A 47 -13.69 10.85 -28.76
C TYR A 47 -14.85 10.01 -28.17
N ALA A 48 -14.60 8.85 -27.57
CA ALA A 48 -15.63 8.24 -26.71
C ALA A 48 -15.04 7.56 -25.46
N LEU A 49 -15.74 7.73 -24.33
CA LEU A 49 -15.53 6.98 -23.08
C LEU A 49 -15.94 5.51 -23.23
N CYS A 50 -16.95 5.27 -24.06
CA CYS A 50 -17.52 3.95 -24.28
C CYS A 50 -17.30 3.49 -25.72
N LYS A 51 -17.09 2.18 -25.88
CA LYS A 51 -17.12 1.48 -27.16
C LYS A 51 -18.26 0.47 -27.08
N ASP A 52 -19.15 0.47 -28.09
CA ASP A 52 -20.27 -0.48 -28.19
C ASP A 52 -21.15 -0.53 -26.93
N GLY A 53 -21.37 0.63 -26.28
CA GLY A 53 -22.20 0.76 -25.08
C GLY A 53 -21.53 0.44 -23.74
N GLY A 54 -20.24 0.10 -23.71
CA GLY A 54 -19.50 -0.18 -22.47
C GLY A 54 -18.15 0.52 -22.36
N PRO A 55 -17.57 0.62 -21.15
CA PRO A 55 -16.20 1.05 -20.94
C PRO A 55 -15.21 0.32 -21.86
N PHE A 56 -14.36 1.06 -22.54
CA PHE A 56 -13.38 0.49 -23.46
C PHE A 56 -12.44 -0.53 -22.78
N GLN A 57 -12.13 -0.32 -21.51
CA GLN A 57 -11.27 -1.17 -20.70
C GLN A 57 -11.78 -2.61 -20.60
N ARG A 58 -13.08 -2.85 -20.82
CA ARG A 58 -13.64 -4.21 -20.93
C ARG A 58 -12.99 -5.02 -22.04
N GLN A 59 -12.58 -4.39 -23.14
CA GLN A 59 -11.86 -5.06 -24.23
C GLN A 59 -10.53 -5.66 -23.74
N PHE A 60 -9.80 -4.98 -22.85
CA PHE A 60 -8.53 -5.48 -22.33
C PHE A 60 -8.73 -6.66 -21.38
N LEU A 61 -9.72 -6.55 -20.49
CA LEU A 61 -10.10 -7.66 -19.61
C LEU A 61 -10.58 -8.87 -20.42
N ASP A 62 -11.33 -8.65 -21.50
CA ASP A 62 -11.77 -9.73 -22.39
C ASP A 62 -10.61 -10.39 -23.14
N ILE A 63 -9.66 -9.61 -23.67
CA ILE A 63 -8.47 -10.14 -24.33
C ILE A 63 -7.64 -10.95 -23.33
N TRP A 64 -7.41 -10.43 -22.12
CA TRP A 64 -6.70 -11.15 -21.06
C TRP A 64 -7.38 -12.50 -20.73
N ARG A 65 -8.70 -12.49 -20.52
CA ARG A 65 -9.50 -13.70 -20.27
C ARG A 65 -9.40 -14.71 -21.41
N ARG A 66 -9.53 -14.26 -22.67
CA ARG A 66 -9.40 -15.13 -23.85
C ARG A 66 -8.00 -15.70 -24.00
N PHE A 67 -6.98 -14.89 -23.76
CA PHE A 67 -5.58 -15.32 -23.82
C PHE A 67 -5.30 -16.42 -22.79
N ALA A 68 -5.67 -16.20 -21.52
CA ALA A 68 -5.50 -17.19 -20.46
C ALA A 68 -6.24 -18.51 -20.75
N ASN A 69 -7.47 -18.45 -21.29
CA ASN A 69 -8.19 -19.65 -21.70
C ASN A 69 -7.57 -20.36 -22.90
N LYS A 70 -7.08 -19.62 -23.90
CA LYS A 70 -6.52 -20.19 -25.14
C LYS A 70 -5.18 -20.89 -24.89
N TYR A 71 -4.37 -20.34 -24.01
CA TYR A 71 -3.02 -20.84 -23.70
C TYR A 71 -2.95 -21.59 -22.36
N ARG A 72 -4.08 -21.98 -21.77
CA ARG A 72 -4.11 -22.71 -20.49
C ARG A 72 -3.13 -23.90 -20.44
N ASP A 73 -3.02 -24.62 -21.54
CA ASP A 73 -2.24 -25.86 -21.64
C ASP A 73 -0.82 -25.63 -22.22
N VAL A 74 -0.38 -24.36 -22.33
CA VAL A 74 0.92 -23.96 -22.87
C VAL A 74 1.61 -23.01 -21.89
N CYS A 75 2.90 -23.19 -21.61
CA CYS A 75 3.64 -22.24 -20.77
C CYS A 75 3.69 -20.85 -21.43
N HIS A 76 3.16 -19.85 -20.74
CA HIS A 76 3.08 -18.48 -21.26
C HIS A 76 3.22 -17.44 -20.15
N PHE A 77 3.63 -16.23 -20.53
CA PHE A 77 3.64 -15.05 -19.67
C PHE A 77 2.77 -13.97 -20.30
N GLY A 78 1.88 -13.38 -19.51
CA GLY A 78 0.98 -12.32 -19.95
C GLY A 78 1.07 -11.11 -19.04
N PHE A 79 1.15 -9.92 -19.63
CA PHE A 79 1.09 -8.65 -18.93
C PHE A 79 0.10 -7.72 -19.61
N THR A 80 -0.90 -7.28 -18.86
CA THR A 80 -1.94 -6.35 -19.35
C THR A 80 -1.98 -5.16 -18.40
N PHE A 81 -1.65 -3.98 -18.92
CA PHE A 81 -1.75 -2.74 -18.16
C PHE A 81 -3.02 -2.01 -18.56
N ILE A 82 -3.87 -1.67 -17.60
CA ILE A 82 -5.14 -1.00 -17.86
C ILE A 82 -5.03 0.46 -17.41
N THR A 83 -4.70 1.30 -18.39
CA THR A 83 -4.74 2.76 -18.26
C THR A 83 -5.61 3.33 -19.38
N ARG A 84 -6.13 4.54 -19.22
CA ARG A 84 -6.63 5.34 -20.37
C ARG A 84 -6.82 6.79 -19.95
N LYS A 85 -6.16 7.73 -20.60
CA LYS A 85 -6.47 9.17 -20.49
C LYS A 85 -7.65 9.53 -21.40
N HIS A 86 -8.60 10.30 -20.88
CA HIS A 86 -9.57 10.99 -21.71
C HIS A 86 -8.91 12.23 -22.31
N CYS A 87 -8.95 12.37 -23.64
CA CYS A 87 -8.63 13.61 -24.33
C CYS A 87 -9.94 14.25 -24.80
N THR A 88 -10.50 15.15 -23.99
CA THR A 88 -11.26 16.29 -24.49
C THR A 88 -10.71 17.56 -23.86
N TYR A 89 -10.88 18.68 -24.54
CA TYR A 89 -10.20 19.95 -24.28
C TYR A 89 -10.48 20.59 -22.89
N LYS A 90 -11.25 19.97 -22.00
CA LYS A 90 -11.60 20.52 -20.67
C LYS A 90 -11.92 19.52 -19.54
N ALA A 91 -11.93 18.20 -19.74
CA ALA A 91 -12.23 17.24 -18.66
C ALA A 91 -11.41 15.94 -18.78
N PHE A 92 -10.58 15.64 -17.77
CA PHE A 92 -9.65 14.52 -17.71
C PHE A 92 -10.23 13.40 -16.84
N PHE A 93 -10.81 12.34 -17.41
CA PHE A 93 -11.26 11.19 -16.61
C PHE A 93 -10.79 9.85 -17.18
N SER A 94 -9.78 9.28 -16.53
CA SER A 94 -9.41 7.87 -16.64
C SER A 94 -10.15 7.06 -15.58
N LEU A 95 -10.66 5.86 -15.94
CA LEU A 95 -11.31 4.96 -14.97
C LEU A 95 -10.36 4.47 -13.86
N THR A 96 -9.06 4.41 -14.14
CA THR A 96 -8.05 3.85 -13.22
C THR A 96 -7.02 4.89 -12.77
N HIS A 97 -6.81 5.97 -13.54
CA HIS A 97 -5.74 6.94 -13.24
C HIS A 97 -6.23 8.26 -12.65
N GLU A 98 -7.41 8.80 -13.02
CA GLU A 98 -7.81 10.19 -12.67
C GLU A 98 -8.95 10.28 -11.65
N GLY A 99 -9.69 9.19 -11.42
CA GLY A 99 -10.77 9.16 -10.44
C GLY A 99 -11.02 7.75 -9.93
N GLY A 100 -10.85 7.54 -8.62
CA GLY A 100 -11.00 6.23 -7.98
C GLY A 100 -12.42 5.66 -8.05
N LEU A 101 -13.45 6.50 -8.08
CA LEU A 101 -14.85 6.07 -8.08
C LEU A 101 -15.25 5.33 -9.37
N PHE A 102 -14.57 5.59 -10.49
CA PHE A 102 -15.01 5.04 -11.77
C PHE A 102 -14.50 3.60 -12.02
N ILE A 103 -13.56 3.10 -11.21
CA ILE A 103 -13.07 1.73 -11.33
C ILE A 103 -14.18 0.71 -11.04
N GLU A 104 -15.15 1.08 -10.20
CA GLU A 104 -16.33 0.26 -9.85
C GLU A 104 -17.09 -0.20 -11.10
N SER A 105 -17.12 0.60 -12.17
CA SER A 105 -17.77 0.24 -13.44
C SER A 105 -17.16 -0.98 -14.16
N LEU A 106 -15.96 -1.41 -13.74
CA LEU A 106 -15.28 -2.61 -14.22
C LEU A 106 -15.40 -3.80 -13.27
N ASP A 107 -15.91 -3.61 -12.05
CA ASP A 107 -15.88 -4.63 -11.01
C ASP A 107 -16.67 -5.89 -11.41
N GLU A 108 -17.92 -5.74 -11.84
CA GLU A 108 -18.73 -6.87 -12.33
C GLU A 108 -18.07 -7.61 -13.51
N PHE A 109 -17.39 -6.88 -14.39
CA PHE A 109 -16.73 -7.47 -15.56
C PHE A 109 -15.45 -8.21 -15.18
N LEU A 110 -14.68 -7.67 -14.23
CA LEU A 110 -13.50 -8.32 -13.67
C LEU A 110 -13.91 -9.58 -12.90
N LYS A 111 -14.92 -9.48 -12.03
CA LYS A 111 -15.52 -10.62 -11.31
C LYS A 111 -15.95 -11.72 -12.27
N SER A 112 -16.77 -11.40 -13.27
CA SER A 112 -17.24 -12.39 -14.27
C SER A 112 -16.10 -13.03 -15.05
N SER A 113 -15.04 -12.25 -15.34
CA SER A 113 -13.84 -12.77 -16.01
C SER A 113 -13.07 -13.73 -15.11
N LEU A 114 -12.90 -13.40 -13.83
CA LEU A 114 -12.24 -14.25 -12.85
C LEU A 114 -13.03 -15.54 -12.60
N GLU A 115 -14.35 -15.46 -12.46
CA GLU A 115 -15.24 -16.63 -12.35
C GLU A 115 -15.12 -17.53 -13.58
N ASN A 116 -15.08 -16.95 -14.78
CA ASN A 116 -14.88 -17.72 -16.01
C ASN A 116 -13.54 -18.46 -16.02
N LEU A 117 -12.45 -17.79 -15.62
CA LEU A 117 -11.11 -18.39 -15.56
C LEU A 117 -10.99 -19.46 -14.47
N TYR A 118 -11.75 -19.32 -13.38
CA TYR A 118 -11.85 -20.34 -12.34
C TYR A 118 -12.61 -21.57 -12.85
N LEU A 119 -13.81 -21.39 -13.41
CA LEU A 119 -14.64 -22.48 -13.90
C LEU A 119 -14.04 -23.22 -15.11
N SER A 120 -13.23 -22.55 -15.93
CA SER A 120 -12.54 -23.17 -17.06
C SER A 120 -11.27 -23.94 -16.67
N GLY A 121 -10.87 -23.89 -15.39
CA GLY A 121 -9.62 -24.45 -14.88
C GLY A 121 -8.38 -23.65 -15.31
N SER A 122 -8.52 -22.49 -15.94
CA SER A 122 -7.37 -21.68 -16.38
C SER A 122 -6.53 -21.15 -15.22
N LEU A 123 -7.14 -20.98 -14.05
CA LEU A 123 -6.41 -20.58 -12.84
C LEU A 123 -5.78 -21.77 -12.09
N ASP A 124 -6.04 -23.03 -12.47
CA ASP A 124 -5.53 -24.19 -11.73
C ASP A 124 -4.04 -24.41 -11.94
N SER A 125 -3.50 -23.95 -13.06
CA SER A 125 -2.07 -24.02 -13.43
C SER A 125 -1.40 -22.64 -13.55
N THR A 126 -2.08 -21.56 -13.18
CA THR A 126 -1.62 -20.18 -13.41
C THR A 126 -1.40 -19.42 -12.09
N VAL A 127 -0.28 -18.71 -11.99
CA VAL A 127 -0.08 -17.64 -11.00
C VAL A 127 -0.66 -16.35 -11.57
N SER A 128 -1.68 -15.79 -10.91
CA SER A 128 -2.33 -14.55 -11.33
C SER A 128 -2.00 -13.42 -10.36
N VAL A 129 -1.59 -12.27 -10.88
CA VAL A 129 -1.31 -11.06 -10.10
C VAL A 129 -2.18 -9.91 -10.61
N ILE A 130 -2.95 -9.30 -9.72
CA ILE A 130 -3.68 -8.06 -9.97
C ILE A 130 -3.05 -7.00 -9.07
N MET A 131 -2.47 -5.96 -9.66
CA MET A 131 -1.75 -4.94 -8.92
C MET A 131 -1.94 -3.54 -9.50
N GLY A 132 -1.78 -2.52 -8.64
CA GLY A 132 -1.57 -1.13 -9.06
C GLY A 132 -0.07 -0.80 -9.08
N ASP A 133 0.35 0.08 -9.99
CA ASP A 133 1.70 0.66 -9.97
C ASP A 133 1.84 1.72 -8.87
N HIS A 134 0.72 2.39 -8.54
CA HIS A 134 0.56 3.32 -7.42
C HIS A 134 -0.90 3.33 -6.95
N GLY A 135 -1.16 3.82 -5.74
CA GLY A 135 -2.54 4.10 -5.29
C GLY A 135 -3.09 5.41 -5.88
N ASN A 136 -4.21 5.93 -5.38
CA ASN A 136 -4.80 7.12 -5.96
C ASN A 136 -3.96 8.38 -5.71
N ARG A 137 -3.33 8.90 -6.76
CA ARG A 137 -2.46 10.09 -6.72
C ARG A 137 -3.08 11.34 -7.33
N ILE A 138 -4.31 11.26 -7.82
CA ILE A 138 -4.99 12.32 -8.56
C ILE A 138 -6.13 12.91 -7.74
N GLY A 139 -6.38 14.21 -7.94
CA GLY A 139 -7.43 14.94 -7.22
C GLY A 139 -7.00 15.43 -5.84
N LEU A 140 -7.99 15.72 -5.00
CA LEU A 140 -7.81 16.29 -3.67
C LEU A 140 -7.36 15.26 -2.62
N VAL A 141 -7.60 13.96 -2.87
CA VAL A 141 -7.26 12.88 -1.93
C VAL A 141 -5.78 12.87 -1.58
N LYS A 142 -4.88 13.15 -2.53
CA LYS A 142 -3.42 13.25 -2.28
C LYS A 142 -3.02 14.36 -1.29
N LEU A 143 -3.93 15.29 -0.99
CA LEU A 143 -3.70 16.36 -0.02
C LEU A 143 -4.08 15.96 1.41
N SER A 144 -4.87 14.89 1.59
CA SER A 144 -5.19 14.33 2.90
C SER A 144 -4.03 13.49 3.44
N TYR A 145 -4.04 13.24 4.75
CA TYR A 145 -3.07 12.35 5.38
C TYR A 145 -3.21 10.91 4.85
N THR A 146 -4.43 10.38 4.84
CA THR A 146 -4.74 9.03 4.36
C THR A 146 -4.39 8.84 2.88
N GLY A 147 -4.75 9.79 2.02
CA GLY A 147 -4.47 9.69 0.59
C GLY A 147 -2.97 9.70 0.26
N ARG A 148 -2.12 10.32 1.10
CA ARG A 148 -0.66 10.24 0.96
C ARG A 148 -0.13 8.83 1.26
N ILE A 149 -0.76 8.11 2.18
CA ILE A 149 -0.43 6.70 2.46
C ILE A 149 -0.96 5.83 1.32
N GLU A 150 -2.24 5.97 0.96
CA GLU A 150 -2.89 5.18 -0.09
C GLU A 150 -2.14 5.30 -1.42
N GLU A 151 -1.72 6.51 -1.83
CA GLU A 151 -0.90 6.73 -3.02
C GLU A 151 0.33 5.80 -3.08
N ARG A 152 0.94 5.51 -1.92
CA ARG A 152 2.19 4.76 -1.77
C ARG A 152 1.97 3.27 -1.51
N MET A 153 0.73 2.87 -1.27
CA MET A 153 0.33 1.50 -0.92
C MET A 153 -0.70 0.99 -1.94
N PRO A 154 -0.30 0.70 -3.20
CA PRO A 154 -1.20 0.12 -4.17
C PRO A 154 -1.67 -1.28 -3.76
N LEU A 155 -2.82 -1.69 -4.30
CA LEU A 155 -3.29 -3.07 -4.20
C LEU A 155 -2.26 -4.03 -4.81
N MET A 156 -2.05 -5.15 -4.12
CA MET A 156 -1.32 -6.32 -4.61
C MET A 156 -2.13 -7.57 -4.26
N ALA A 157 -2.74 -8.22 -5.25
CA ALA A 157 -3.50 -9.44 -5.07
C ALA A 157 -2.88 -10.55 -5.91
N ILE A 158 -2.43 -11.62 -5.24
CA ILE A 158 -1.73 -12.75 -5.86
C ILE A 158 -2.53 -14.02 -5.60
N ARG A 159 -2.79 -14.79 -6.67
CA ARG A 159 -3.41 -16.12 -6.59
C ARG A 159 -2.47 -17.14 -7.20
N PHE A 160 -2.12 -18.17 -6.42
CA PHE A 160 -1.33 -19.31 -6.89
C PHE A 160 -2.22 -20.43 -7.48
N PRO A 161 -1.65 -21.35 -8.27
CA PRO A 161 -2.26 -22.61 -8.69
C PRO A 161 -2.88 -23.38 -7.52
N THR A 162 -3.95 -24.15 -7.77
CA THR A 162 -4.71 -24.85 -6.70
C THR A 162 -3.87 -25.87 -5.95
N ASN A 163 -2.92 -26.52 -6.62
CA ASN A 163 -2.00 -27.49 -6.03
C ASN A 163 -0.71 -26.87 -5.46
N PHE A 164 -0.50 -25.55 -5.58
CA PHE A 164 0.75 -24.89 -5.18
C PHE A 164 1.09 -25.11 -3.70
N LYS A 165 0.10 -24.99 -2.81
CA LYS A 165 0.27 -25.21 -1.37
C LYS A 165 0.75 -26.63 -1.04
N THR A 166 0.33 -27.63 -1.82
CA THR A 166 0.70 -29.03 -1.60
C THR A 166 2.05 -29.35 -2.22
N LEU A 167 2.37 -28.77 -3.38
CA LEU A 167 3.64 -28.98 -4.08
C LEU A 167 4.80 -28.22 -3.42
N TYR A 168 4.55 -27.01 -2.93
CA TYR A 168 5.56 -26.09 -2.39
C TYR A 168 5.12 -25.53 -1.02
N PRO A 169 5.00 -26.40 0.00
CA PRO A 169 4.45 -26.03 1.29
C PRO A 169 5.31 -25.00 2.04
N ARG A 170 6.63 -25.05 1.87
CA ARG A 170 7.58 -24.12 2.52
C ARG A 170 7.43 -22.71 1.94
N GLU A 171 7.44 -22.60 0.62
CA GLU A 171 7.31 -21.35 -0.12
C GLU A 171 5.95 -20.70 0.14
N TYR A 172 4.88 -21.51 0.17
CA TYR A 172 3.55 -21.01 0.49
C TYR A 172 3.44 -20.53 1.95
N ALA A 173 4.08 -21.21 2.90
CA ALA A 173 4.13 -20.76 4.29
C ALA A 173 4.89 -19.43 4.44
N ASN A 174 6.04 -19.30 3.78
CA ASN A 174 6.82 -18.06 3.75
C ASN A 174 6.01 -16.91 3.14
N PHE A 175 5.34 -17.16 2.02
CA PHE A 175 4.46 -16.18 1.38
C PHE A 175 3.37 -15.67 2.34
N LEU A 176 2.72 -16.57 3.09
CA LEU A 176 1.72 -16.19 4.08
C LEU A 176 2.31 -15.40 5.25
N ALA A 177 3.49 -15.77 5.74
CA ALA A 177 4.18 -15.03 6.79
C ALA A 177 4.60 -13.62 6.33
N ASN A 178 4.94 -13.46 5.05
CA ASN A 178 5.35 -12.18 4.47
C ASN A 178 4.20 -11.19 4.28
N LYS A 179 2.93 -11.62 4.34
CA LYS A 179 1.74 -10.76 4.18
C LYS A 179 1.74 -9.53 5.10
N TYR A 180 2.30 -9.67 6.30
CA TYR A 180 2.33 -8.62 7.32
C TYR A 180 3.68 -7.89 7.39
N LYS A 181 4.58 -8.14 6.44
CA LYS A 181 5.94 -7.59 6.41
C LYS A 181 6.10 -6.55 5.30
N LEU A 182 7.13 -5.71 5.42
CA LEU A 182 7.42 -4.69 4.41
C LEU A 182 7.96 -5.33 3.12
N THR A 183 7.15 -5.29 2.08
CA THR A 183 7.51 -5.73 0.72
C THR A 183 7.63 -4.55 -0.24
N SER A 184 8.44 -4.69 -1.28
CA SER A 184 8.54 -3.75 -2.40
C SER A 184 8.33 -4.45 -3.75
N ASN A 185 8.17 -3.65 -4.81
CA ASN A 185 8.06 -4.20 -6.18
C ASN A 185 9.31 -5.00 -6.61
N PHE A 186 10.45 -4.81 -5.96
CA PHE A 186 11.66 -5.61 -6.22
C PHE A 186 11.51 -7.05 -5.72
N ASP A 187 10.81 -7.24 -4.60
CA ASP A 187 10.51 -8.57 -4.04
C ASP A 187 9.53 -9.33 -4.95
N ILE A 188 8.52 -8.62 -5.48
CA ILE A 188 7.58 -9.18 -6.47
C ILE A 188 8.31 -9.61 -7.73
N HIS A 189 9.21 -8.76 -8.24
CA HIS A 189 10.04 -9.08 -9.40
C HIS A 189 10.88 -10.35 -9.16
N GLN A 190 11.46 -10.50 -7.96
CA GLN A 190 12.26 -11.67 -7.62
C GLN A 190 11.39 -12.93 -7.51
N MET A 191 10.20 -12.85 -6.91
CA MET A 191 9.21 -13.94 -6.92
C MET A 191 8.84 -14.37 -8.35
N LEU A 192 8.58 -13.42 -9.25
CA LEU A 192 8.26 -13.72 -10.65
C LEU A 192 9.44 -14.37 -11.39
N LYS A 193 10.67 -13.92 -11.12
CA LYS A 193 11.89 -14.53 -11.67
C LYS A 193 12.04 -15.98 -11.21
N ASP A 194 11.77 -16.27 -9.95
CA ASP A 194 11.82 -17.64 -9.42
C ASP A 194 10.77 -18.54 -10.06
N ILE A 195 9.55 -18.04 -10.31
CA ILE A 195 8.51 -18.78 -11.03
C ILE A 195 8.97 -19.12 -12.44
N VAL A 196 9.47 -18.13 -13.19
CA VAL A 196 9.88 -18.32 -14.60
C VAL A 196 11.09 -19.24 -14.73
N LEU A 197 12.03 -19.16 -13.78
CA LEU A 197 13.21 -20.02 -13.74
C LEU A 197 12.97 -21.37 -13.06
N MET A 198 11.74 -21.65 -12.62
CA MET A 198 11.35 -22.88 -11.90
C MET A 198 12.20 -23.13 -10.64
N ARG A 199 12.59 -22.07 -9.93
CA ARG A 199 13.41 -22.12 -8.70
C ARG A 199 12.54 -22.30 -7.45
N LEU A 200 11.88 -23.45 -7.36
CA LEU A 200 10.93 -23.80 -6.29
C LEU A 200 11.26 -25.20 -5.73
N GLY A 201 10.88 -25.47 -4.49
CA GLY A 201 11.06 -26.79 -3.87
C GLY A 201 12.53 -27.15 -3.68
N THR A 202 12.92 -28.33 -4.14
CA THR A 202 14.30 -28.85 -3.99
C THR A 202 15.35 -28.00 -4.71
N ASP A 203 14.94 -27.29 -5.76
CA ASP A 203 15.83 -26.46 -6.58
C ASP A 203 16.03 -25.06 -5.98
N ARG A 204 15.31 -24.74 -4.90
CA ARG A 204 15.43 -23.47 -4.18
C ARG A 204 16.53 -23.57 -3.12
N ASN A 205 17.71 -23.06 -3.44
CA ASN A 205 18.78 -22.93 -2.46
C ASN A 205 18.62 -21.64 -1.64
N THR A 206 18.04 -21.73 -0.45
CA THR A 206 17.85 -20.56 0.44
C THR A 206 19.16 -19.99 1.01
N GLN A 207 20.31 -20.59 0.67
CA GLN A 207 21.63 -20.11 1.08
C GLN A 207 22.34 -19.28 0.00
N GLU A 208 21.84 -19.27 -1.24
CA GLU A 208 22.33 -18.32 -2.24
C GLU A 208 21.55 -17.02 -2.08
N PRO A 209 22.21 -15.90 -1.71
CA PRO A 209 21.52 -14.63 -1.66
C PRO A 209 20.94 -14.31 -3.04
N ASP A 210 19.68 -13.91 -3.08
CA ASP A 210 19.05 -13.41 -4.30
C ASP A 210 19.98 -12.37 -4.94
N GLU A 211 20.56 -12.68 -6.09
CA GLU A 211 21.36 -11.72 -6.87
C GLU A 211 20.41 -10.62 -7.39
N GLY A 212 20.18 -9.60 -6.57
CA GLY A 212 19.17 -8.58 -6.86
C GLY A 212 18.92 -7.57 -5.75
N ARG A 213 17.94 -6.69 -6.01
CA ARG A 213 17.48 -5.64 -5.08
C ARG A 213 16.32 -6.09 -4.19
N GLY A 214 15.80 -7.30 -4.37
CA GLY A 214 14.61 -7.78 -3.69
C GLY A 214 14.82 -9.19 -3.16
N ILE A 215 14.09 -9.52 -2.10
CA ILE A 215 14.00 -10.84 -1.50
C ILE A 215 12.73 -11.48 -2.07
N SER A 216 12.83 -12.67 -2.63
CA SER A 216 11.65 -13.37 -3.15
C SER A 216 10.56 -13.53 -2.10
N LEU A 217 9.29 -13.39 -2.50
CA LEU A 217 8.16 -13.63 -1.59
C LEU A 217 8.03 -15.10 -1.15
N PHE A 218 8.79 -16.01 -1.75
CA PHE A 218 8.90 -17.41 -1.34
C PHE A 218 9.94 -17.65 -0.25
N ASP A 219 10.77 -16.66 0.08
CA ASP A 219 11.68 -16.69 1.22
C ASP A 219 11.16 -15.82 2.36
N GLU A 220 11.64 -16.07 3.57
CA GLU A 220 11.21 -15.28 4.71
C GLU A 220 11.80 -13.86 4.66
N ILE A 221 10.94 -12.86 4.60
CA ILE A 221 11.35 -11.45 4.70
C ILE A 221 11.61 -11.13 6.16
N PRO A 222 12.69 -10.40 6.51
CA PRO A 222 12.93 -9.98 7.89
C PRO A 222 11.85 -9.03 8.41
N TRP A 223 11.40 -9.22 9.66
CA TRP A 223 10.37 -8.37 10.28
C TRP A 223 10.88 -6.94 10.55
N ASN A 224 12.17 -6.79 10.81
CA ASN A 224 12.85 -5.52 11.11
C ASN A 224 13.44 -4.84 9.87
N ARG A 225 13.02 -5.25 8.66
CA ARG A 225 13.51 -4.70 7.40
C ARG A 225 13.13 -3.23 7.26
N SER A 226 14.11 -2.36 7.00
CA SER A 226 13.86 -0.94 6.77
C SER A 226 13.48 -0.67 5.31
N CYS A 227 12.89 0.51 5.05
CA CYS A 227 12.67 0.97 3.68
C CYS A 227 13.95 1.05 2.85
N HIS A 228 15.10 1.34 3.48
CA HIS A 228 16.39 1.35 2.80
C HIS A 228 16.76 -0.05 2.30
N ASP A 229 16.60 -1.07 3.16
CA ASP A 229 16.87 -2.48 2.81
C ASP A 229 15.89 -3.02 1.77
N ALA A 230 14.69 -2.42 1.69
CA ALA A 230 13.69 -2.72 0.66
C ALA A 230 13.87 -1.89 -0.63
N TYR A 231 14.91 -1.06 -0.72
CA TYR A 231 15.15 -0.10 -1.81
C TYR A 231 13.97 0.85 -2.06
N ILE A 232 13.18 1.14 -1.02
CA ILE A 232 12.10 2.11 -1.03
C ILE A 232 12.68 3.49 -0.72
N ALA A 233 12.54 4.42 -1.66
CA ALA A 233 12.96 5.80 -1.43
C ALA A 233 12.19 6.40 -0.24
N GLU A 234 12.88 7.14 0.62
CA GLU A 234 12.33 7.66 1.88
C GLU A 234 11.03 8.47 1.71
N ASN A 235 10.89 9.24 0.63
CA ASN A 235 9.69 10.02 0.34
C ASN A 235 8.49 9.19 -0.18
N PHE A 236 8.69 7.88 -0.33
CA PHE A 236 7.68 6.84 -0.57
C PHE A 236 7.57 5.84 0.59
N CYS A 237 8.44 5.92 1.60
CA CYS A 237 8.45 5.02 2.74
C CYS A 237 7.29 5.32 3.70
N THR A 238 6.39 4.37 3.90
CA THR A 238 5.24 4.49 4.81
C THR A 238 5.50 3.93 6.21
N CYS A 239 6.68 3.38 6.46
CA CYS A 239 7.07 2.95 7.80
C CYS A 239 7.08 4.14 8.77
N LEU A 240 6.61 3.89 9.98
CA LEU A 240 6.67 4.85 11.06
C LEU A 240 8.12 4.98 11.53
N ILE A 241 8.52 6.22 11.80
CA ILE A 241 9.84 6.55 12.33
C ILE A 241 9.69 7.07 13.75
N ASP A 242 10.77 7.01 14.53
CA ASP A 242 10.83 7.64 15.84
C ASP A 242 10.73 9.18 15.69
N ARG A 243 9.79 9.74 16.46
CA ARG A 243 9.38 11.14 16.48
C ARG A 243 9.62 11.80 17.83
N HIS A 244 10.35 11.16 18.75
CA HIS A 244 10.55 11.64 20.12
C HIS A 244 11.08 13.09 20.18
N ASN A 245 11.91 13.48 19.21
CA ASN A 245 12.51 14.83 19.13
C ASN A 245 11.65 15.88 18.38
N LEU A 246 10.51 15.50 17.82
CA LEU A 246 9.66 16.38 17.00
C LEU A 246 8.43 16.90 17.77
N THR A 247 8.52 16.94 19.10
CA THR A 247 7.54 17.66 19.93
C THR A 247 7.44 19.11 19.48
N MET A 248 6.27 19.46 18.93
CA MET A 248 5.79 20.85 18.80
C MET A 248 5.97 21.59 20.13
N PRO A 249 6.07 22.93 20.07
CA PRO A 249 7.21 23.76 20.51
C PRO A 249 7.89 23.34 21.83
N GLU A 250 9.17 23.70 21.99
CA GLU A 250 9.94 23.51 23.24
C GLU A 250 9.09 23.89 24.46
N GLU A 251 8.75 22.88 25.25
CA GLU A 251 7.86 23.04 26.39
C GLU A 251 8.68 23.48 27.60
N LYS A 252 8.25 24.56 28.24
CA LYS A 252 9.01 25.23 29.32
C LYS A 252 9.28 24.36 30.55
N ASP A 253 8.55 23.24 30.70
CA ASP A 253 8.71 22.27 31.78
C ASP A 253 8.53 20.83 31.24
N PRO A 254 9.63 20.16 30.88
CA PRO A 254 9.60 18.79 30.36
C PRO A 254 9.06 17.76 31.37
N GLN A 255 9.33 17.93 32.67
CA GLN A 255 8.93 16.96 33.69
C GLN A 255 7.42 16.98 33.92
N LYS A 256 6.82 18.16 33.94
CA LYS A 256 5.37 18.31 34.07
C LYS A 256 4.61 17.76 32.87
N LYS A 257 5.18 17.89 31.66
CA LYS A 257 4.64 17.26 30.44
C LYS A 257 4.67 15.74 30.57
N ILE A 258 5.81 15.16 30.96
CA ILE A 258 5.95 13.69 31.13
C ILE A 258 4.92 13.17 32.12
N LEU A 259 4.75 13.81 33.28
CA LEU A 259 3.76 13.40 34.28
C LEU A 259 2.33 13.46 33.72
N ARG A 260 1.98 14.55 33.04
CA ARG A 260 0.64 14.73 32.45
C ARG A 260 0.36 13.72 31.34
N THR A 261 1.34 13.44 30.49
CA THR A 261 1.23 12.46 29.42
C THR A 261 1.12 11.03 29.97
N THR A 262 1.89 10.71 31.02
CA THR A 262 1.81 9.44 31.74
C THR A 262 0.42 9.19 32.30
N GLU A 263 -0.18 10.21 32.93
CA GLU A 263 -1.57 10.11 33.43
C GLU A 263 -2.59 9.94 32.30
N LYS A 264 -2.41 10.62 31.16
CA LYS A 264 -3.26 10.39 29.97
C LYS A 264 -3.19 8.95 29.47
N TYR A 265 -2.00 8.35 29.41
CA TYR A 265 -1.84 6.95 29.03
C TYR A 265 -2.54 6.02 30.02
N LYS A 266 -2.39 6.27 31.33
CA LYS A 266 -3.05 5.47 32.36
C LYS A 266 -4.57 5.49 32.23
N GLN A 267 -5.13 6.68 32.02
CA GLN A 267 -6.57 6.86 31.82
C GLN A 267 -7.06 6.14 30.56
N ALA A 268 -6.31 6.22 29.45
CA ALA A 268 -6.67 5.53 28.21
C ALA A 268 -6.66 4.01 28.36
N ILE A 269 -5.68 3.44 29.07
CA ILE A 269 -5.62 1.99 29.34
C ILE A 269 -6.76 1.57 30.25
N ALA A 270 -7.01 2.30 31.34
CA ALA A 270 -8.12 1.99 32.24
C ALA A 270 -9.48 2.05 31.51
N ALA A 271 -9.68 3.03 30.63
CA ALA A 271 -10.88 3.10 29.79
C ALA A 271 -10.99 1.89 28.85
N TRP A 272 -9.91 1.49 28.18
CA TRP A 272 -9.89 0.33 27.30
C TRP A 272 -10.18 -0.99 28.03
N ILE A 273 -9.60 -1.20 29.22
CA ILE A 273 -9.88 -2.40 30.04
C ILE A 273 -11.37 -2.46 30.42
N ASN A 274 -11.94 -1.32 30.80
CA ASN A 274 -13.37 -1.21 31.14
C ASN A 274 -14.28 -1.47 29.94
N GLU A 275 -13.97 -0.89 28.76
CA GLU A 275 -14.78 -1.04 27.55
C GLU A 275 -14.79 -2.48 26.99
N ASN A 276 -13.75 -3.26 27.28
CA ASN A 276 -13.62 -4.66 26.85
C ASN A 276 -14.01 -5.67 27.94
N ASP A 277 -14.60 -5.22 29.05
CA ASP A 277 -15.02 -6.06 30.19
C ASP A 277 -13.88 -6.93 30.80
N LEU A 278 -12.63 -6.43 30.73
CA LEU A 278 -11.44 -7.17 31.17
C LEU A 278 -11.11 -6.98 32.66
N ASN A 279 -11.90 -6.21 33.40
CA ASN A 279 -11.71 -5.95 34.84
C ASN A 279 -11.70 -7.22 35.71
N SER A 280 -12.30 -8.31 35.22
CA SER A 280 -12.28 -9.61 35.90
C SER A 280 -10.90 -10.31 35.81
N CYS A 281 -10.10 -9.92 34.82
CA CYS A 281 -8.82 -10.54 34.50
C CYS A 281 -7.64 -9.63 34.86
N ILE A 282 -7.80 -8.30 34.74
CA ILE A 282 -6.72 -7.33 34.86
C ILE A 282 -7.19 -6.18 35.74
N ASP A 283 -6.39 -5.83 36.75
CA ASP A 283 -6.64 -4.62 37.55
C ASP A 283 -6.39 -3.37 36.68
N SER A 284 -7.44 -2.57 36.50
CA SER A 284 -7.40 -1.32 35.72
C SER A 284 -6.74 -0.16 36.46
N SER A 285 -6.49 -0.32 37.77
CA SER A 285 -5.93 0.71 38.65
C SER A 285 -4.48 0.45 39.07
N ASP A 286 -4.01 -0.81 38.97
CA ASP A 286 -2.67 -1.21 39.39
C ASP A 286 -1.88 -1.89 38.26
N PHE A 287 -1.10 -1.10 37.53
CA PHE A 287 -0.15 -1.58 36.53
C PHE A 287 1.08 -0.68 36.44
N THR A 288 2.19 -1.28 36.05
CA THR A 288 3.44 -0.55 35.84
C THR A 288 3.65 -0.32 34.34
N MET A 289 3.99 0.91 33.96
CA MET A 289 4.41 1.21 32.59
C MET A 289 5.90 0.97 32.46
N GLY A 290 6.30 0.37 31.33
CA GLY A 290 7.69 0.25 30.93
C GLY A 290 8.36 1.61 30.81
N GLN A 291 9.67 1.65 31.07
CA GLN A 291 10.44 2.91 31.14
C GLN A 291 10.61 3.62 29.79
N LYS A 292 10.32 2.95 28.66
CA LYS A 292 10.57 3.47 27.32
C LYS A 292 9.27 3.55 26.52
N VAL A 293 8.79 4.77 26.30
CA VAL A 293 7.70 5.06 25.37
C VAL A 293 8.30 5.43 24.01
N GLN A 294 7.96 4.68 22.97
CA GLN A 294 8.31 5.03 21.60
C GLN A 294 7.21 5.91 21.02
N ILE A 295 7.58 7.04 20.44
CA ILE A 295 6.65 7.92 19.74
C ILE A 295 6.92 7.74 18.25
N LEU A 296 6.01 7.08 17.56
CA LEU A 296 6.15 6.72 16.16
C LEU A 296 5.21 7.57 15.31
N GLY A 297 5.64 7.92 14.10
CA GLY A 297 4.79 8.65 13.16
C GLY A 297 5.34 8.59 11.74
N LEU A 298 4.53 9.01 10.77
CA LEU A 298 5.00 9.06 9.38
C LEU A 298 6.18 10.02 9.23
N ASN A 299 7.08 9.67 8.32
CA ASN A 299 8.18 10.56 8.00
C ASN A 299 7.67 11.89 7.40
N PRO A 300 8.37 13.03 7.62
CA PRO A 300 7.91 14.33 7.16
C PRO A 300 7.70 14.44 5.65
N TYR A 301 8.46 13.67 4.85
CA TYR A 301 8.36 13.69 3.40
C TYR A 301 7.04 13.13 2.90
N VAL A 302 6.65 11.94 3.37
CA VAL A 302 5.36 11.32 3.09
C VAL A 302 4.25 12.15 3.70
N ARG A 303 4.42 12.56 4.96
CA ARG A 303 3.44 13.39 5.68
C ARG A 303 3.09 14.66 4.93
N HIS A 304 4.02 15.30 4.22
CA HIS A 304 3.76 16.50 3.42
C HIS A 304 3.56 16.24 1.91
N GLY A 305 3.48 14.97 1.49
CA GLY A 305 3.20 14.59 0.09
C GLY A 305 4.35 14.85 -0.88
N MET A 306 5.59 14.84 -0.38
CA MET A 306 6.78 15.11 -1.21
C MET A 306 7.10 13.93 -2.13
N ARG A 307 7.29 14.21 -3.42
CA ARG A 307 7.54 13.20 -4.45
C ARG A 307 8.94 13.25 -5.07
N SER A 308 9.56 14.41 -5.07
CA SER A 308 10.88 14.62 -5.67
C SER A 308 11.81 15.23 -4.64
N LYS A 309 13.03 14.69 -4.60
CA LYS A 309 14.13 15.19 -3.76
C LYS A 309 15.10 16.12 -4.53
N ARG A 310 14.74 16.56 -5.75
CA ARG A 310 15.62 17.38 -6.60
C ARG A 310 15.91 18.78 -6.01
N ASN A 311 14.98 19.35 -5.24
CA ASN A 311 15.14 20.68 -4.64
C ASN A 311 15.49 20.56 -3.16
N LEU A 312 16.76 20.81 -2.83
CA LEU A 312 17.29 20.71 -1.46
C LEU A 312 16.62 21.69 -0.48
N THR A 313 16.39 22.93 -0.91
CA THR A 313 15.70 23.94 -0.07
C THR A 313 14.28 23.49 0.28
N ALA A 314 13.57 22.88 -0.67
CA ALA A 314 12.25 22.34 -0.41
C ALA A 314 12.28 21.16 0.59
N LEU A 315 13.34 20.35 0.60
CA LEU A 315 13.49 19.24 1.56
C LEU A 315 13.63 19.77 2.98
N GLU A 316 14.49 20.77 3.18
CA GLU A 316 14.73 21.37 4.49
C GLU A 316 13.48 22.07 5.03
N ILE A 317 12.75 22.78 4.16
CA ILE A 317 11.47 23.39 4.53
C ILE A 317 10.47 22.31 4.97
N VAL A 318 10.35 21.19 4.25
CA VAL A 318 9.40 20.10 4.55
C VAL A 318 9.69 19.44 5.90
N LEU A 319 10.98 19.26 6.24
CA LEU A 319 11.39 18.71 7.52
C LEU A 319 10.92 19.56 8.70
N ASN A 320 11.06 20.88 8.58
CA ASN A 320 10.75 21.83 9.65
C ASN A 320 9.29 22.33 9.64
N LYS A 321 8.51 21.99 8.60
CA LYS A 321 7.15 22.50 8.44
C LYS A 321 6.18 21.81 9.41
N PRO A 322 5.40 22.58 10.20
CA PRO A 322 4.38 22.02 11.09
C PRO A 322 3.29 21.31 10.28
N PRO A 323 2.77 20.16 10.75
CA PRO A 323 1.69 19.46 10.09
C PRO A 323 0.35 20.18 10.27
N LYS A 324 -0.53 20.10 9.26
CA LYS A 324 -1.95 20.50 9.40
C LYS A 324 -2.77 19.44 10.16
N MET A 325 -2.40 18.18 9.93
CA MET A 325 -2.93 16.96 10.54
C MET A 325 -1.76 15.97 10.66
N ASP A 326 -1.66 15.29 11.78
CA ASP A 326 -0.67 14.22 12.02
C ASP A 326 -1.29 13.16 12.94
N PHE A 327 -0.74 11.95 12.86
CA PHE A 327 -1.06 10.87 13.79
C PHE A 327 0.25 10.40 14.42
N LEU A 328 0.30 10.39 15.74
CA LEU A 328 1.41 9.85 16.52
C LEU A 328 0.96 8.59 17.23
N TYR A 329 1.76 7.55 17.15
CA TYR A 329 1.54 6.27 17.79
C TYR A 329 2.50 6.17 18.97
N HIS A 330 1.95 6.10 20.17
CA HIS A 330 2.69 5.94 21.41
C HIS A 330 2.68 4.46 21.77
N GLU A 331 3.84 3.83 21.64
CA GLU A 331 4.02 2.41 21.93
C GLU A 331 4.82 2.20 23.21
N PHE A 332 4.30 1.37 24.08
CA PHE A 332 4.95 1.01 25.33
C PHE A 332 4.36 -0.28 25.89
N GLU A 333 5.17 -0.96 26.69
CA GLU A 333 4.77 -2.16 27.41
C GLU A 333 4.21 -1.78 28.77
N THR A 334 3.22 -2.54 29.23
CA THR A 334 2.70 -2.46 30.60
C THR A 334 2.72 -3.85 31.24
N ILE A 335 2.99 -3.88 32.54
CA ILE A 335 3.00 -5.12 33.32
C ILE A 335 1.79 -5.08 34.25
N HIS A 336 0.97 -6.11 34.15
CA HIS A 336 -0.24 -6.29 34.94
C HIS A 336 -0.17 -7.60 35.74
N ASN A 337 -0.80 -7.58 36.92
CA ASN A 337 -0.94 -8.77 37.75
C ASN A 337 -2.30 -9.42 37.49
N LEU A 338 -2.30 -10.73 37.27
CA LEU A 338 -3.50 -11.55 37.20
C LEU A 338 -3.97 -11.97 38.60
N PRO A 339 -5.25 -12.35 38.78
CA PRO A 339 -5.80 -12.78 40.07
C PRO A 339 -5.11 -14.02 40.68
N ASP A 340 -4.46 -14.84 39.85
CA ASP A 340 -3.69 -16.02 40.26
C ASP A 340 -2.24 -15.69 40.67
N GLY A 341 -1.85 -14.40 40.61
CA GLY A 341 -0.52 -13.92 40.96
C GLY A 341 0.50 -14.00 39.82
N GLN A 342 0.09 -14.37 38.60
CA GLN A 342 0.97 -14.34 37.43
C GLN A 342 1.06 -12.93 36.84
N GLU A 343 2.26 -12.51 36.43
CA GLU A 343 2.48 -11.27 35.70
C GLU A 343 2.28 -11.47 34.19
N ILE A 344 1.61 -10.53 33.55
CA ILE A 344 1.49 -10.45 32.09
C ILE A 344 2.05 -9.13 31.59
N THR A 345 2.72 -9.18 30.44
CA THR A 345 3.19 -7.98 29.73
C THR A 345 2.32 -7.76 28.51
N LEU A 346 1.77 -6.54 28.38
CA LEU A 346 0.94 -6.13 27.26
C LEU A 346 1.63 -5.00 26.50
N LEU A 347 1.66 -5.09 25.18
CA LEU A 347 2.12 -4.00 24.31
C LEU A 347 0.91 -3.14 23.93
N PHE A 348 0.89 -1.90 24.40
CA PHE A 348 -0.13 -0.92 24.06
C PHE A 348 0.38 0.01 22.96
N ARG A 349 -0.47 0.25 21.95
CA ARG A 349 -0.30 1.32 20.96
C ARG A 349 -1.44 2.31 21.10
N ILE A 350 -1.12 3.55 21.46
CA ILE A 350 -2.09 4.63 21.57
C ILE A 350 -1.92 5.60 20.41
N GLU A 351 -2.97 5.81 19.64
CA GLU A 351 -3.03 6.78 18.55
C GLU A 351 -3.43 8.16 19.09
N GLU A 352 -2.58 9.18 18.89
CA GLU A 352 -2.85 10.59 19.15
C GLU A 352 -3.07 11.33 17.83
N GLU A 353 -4.25 11.91 17.66
CA GLU A 353 -4.55 12.78 16.53
C GLU A 353 -4.14 14.24 16.82
N LEU A 354 -3.25 14.79 15.99
CA LEU A 354 -2.82 16.19 16.06
C LEU A 354 -3.52 17.02 14.97
N LYS A 355 -4.48 17.87 15.38
CA LYS A 355 -5.17 18.84 14.51
C LYS A 355 -4.77 20.28 14.84
N CYS A 356 -4.45 21.08 13.82
CA CYS A 356 -4.15 22.51 14.00
C CYS A 356 -5.45 23.30 14.34
N ARG A 357 -5.52 23.96 15.51
CA ARG A 357 -6.64 24.85 15.88
C ARG A 357 -6.48 26.25 15.26
N SER A 358 -7.30 26.57 14.25
CA SER A 358 -7.77 27.94 13.96
C SER A 358 -8.84 27.97 12.85
N SER A 359 -10.03 28.52 13.20
CA SER A 359 -11.07 29.15 12.35
C SER A 359 -11.42 28.58 10.97
N PHE A 360 -12.66 28.09 10.82
CA PHE A 360 -13.41 27.84 9.58
C PHE A 360 -12.61 27.24 8.40
N CYS A 361 -12.53 25.91 8.34
CA CYS A 361 -12.28 25.21 7.09
C CYS A 361 -13.56 24.50 6.65
N ILE A 362 -14.30 25.12 5.72
CA ILE A 362 -15.29 24.40 4.90
C ILE A 362 -14.50 23.43 4.02
N SER A 363 -14.71 22.12 4.18
CA SER A 363 -14.33 21.11 3.19
C SER A 363 -15.58 20.40 2.74
N PRO A 364 -15.98 20.49 1.46
CA PRO A 364 -17.03 19.64 0.93
C PRO A 364 -16.48 18.24 0.58
N ALA A 365 -17.22 17.23 1.05
CA ALA A 365 -17.47 15.89 0.52
C ALA A 365 -16.27 14.96 0.25
N VAL A 366 -15.98 14.05 1.20
CA VAL A 366 -16.62 12.71 1.24
C VAL A 366 -16.90 12.40 2.71
N GLU A 367 -18.17 12.24 2.99
CA GLU A 367 -18.75 12.04 4.31
C GLU A 367 -18.71 10.54 4.63
N ASP A 368 -18.12 10.18 5.76
CA ASP A 368 -18.57 9.03 6.53
C ASP A 368 -18.78 9.54 7.95
N ILE A 369 -19.89 10.26 8.13
CA ILE A 369 -20.36 10.70 9.44
C ILE A 369 -21.33 9.65 9.94
N THR A 370 -20.91 8.90 10.95
CA THR A 370 -21.82 8.59 12.05
C THR A 370 -21.12 8.85 13.39
N ARG A 371 -21.49 10.01 13.96
CA ARG A 371 -21.67 10.33 15.39
C ARG A 371 -20.98 11.62 15.81
N ASP A 372 -21.83 12.55 16.22
CA ASP A 372 -21.50 13.77 16.93
C ASP A 372 -20.64 13.48 18.15
N TYR A 373 -19.44 14.05 18.21
CA TYR A 373 -18.85 14.47 19.46
C TYR A 373 -18.17 15.83 19.30
N VAL A 374 -18.61 16.76 20.14
CA VAL A 374 -17.82 17.92 20.52
C VAL A 374 -16.63 17.38 21.33
N VAL A 375 -15.43 17.33 20.73
CA VAL A 375 -14.21 16.97 21.45
C VAL A 375 -13.27 18.17 21.45
N THR A 376 -13.20 18.82 22.60
CA THR A 376 -11.97 19.44 23.08
C THR A 376 -11.15 18.36 23.77
N ASP A 377 -9.84 18.32 23.53
CA ASP A 377 -8.82 17.32 23.91
C ASP A 377 -8.45 16.30 22.82
N SER A 378 -7.15 15.96 22.78
CA SER A 378 -6.57 14.88 21.97
C SER A 378 -7.38 13.59 22.15
N SER A 379 -7.96 13.04 21.08
CA SER A 379 -8.61 11.73 21.14
C SER A 379 -7.53 10.63 21.07
N LEU A 380 -7.51 9.77 22.07
CA LEU A 380 -6.65 8.59 22.13
C LEU A 380 -7.46 7.36 21.72
N LYS A 381 -7.01 6.60 20.72
CA LYS A 381 -7.56 5.27 20.38
C LYS A 381 -6.50 4.20 20.67
N VAL A 382 -6.92 3.08 21.24
CA VAL A 382 -6.03 1.97 21.61
C VAL A 382 -6.24 0.83 20.64
N ASP A 383 -5.19 0.46 19.90
CA ASP A 383 -5.17 -0.71 19.02
C ASP A 383 -4.27 -1.80 19.61
N HIS A 384 -4.71 -3.07 19.51
CA HIS A 384 -3.94 -4.24 19.94
C HIS A 384 -3.09 -4.78 18.77
N LEU A 385 -1.79 -4.98 19.00
CA LEU A 385 -0.93 -5.77 18.11
C LEU A 385 -0.83 -7.20 18.67
N GLN A 386 -1.42 -8.17 17.98
CA GLN A 386 -1.12 -9.58 18.26
C GLN A 386 0.34 -9.83 17.81
N GLN A 387 1.19 -10.25 18.74
CA GLN A 387 2.45 -10.92 18.41
C GLN A 387 2.18 -12.37 18.01
#